data_AF-A0A2V1AI22-F1
#
_entry.id   AF-A0A2V1AI22-F1
#
_cell.length_a   1.000
_cell.length_b   1.000
_cell.length_c   1.000
_cell.angle_alpha   90.00
_cell.angle_beta   90.00
_cell.angle_gamma   90.00
#
_symmetry.space_group_name_H-M   'P 1'
#
loop_
_entity.id
_entity.type
_entity.pdbx_description
1 polymer ?
#
loop_
_entity_poly.entity_id
_entity_poly.type
_entity_poly.pdbx_seq_one_letter_code
_entity_poly.pdbx_strand_id
1 'polypeptide(L)'
;MGAYKYLEELQRKKQSDVARFLLRVRCWEYRQKNVIHRASRPSRPDKARRLGYKAKQGFVIFRIRVRRGGRKRPVPKGATYGKPTNQGVTQLKYQKSLRVTAEERVGRRAANLRVLNSYWVNQDSTYKYYEVILVDPSHNAIRRDPRINWIVNPVHKHRESRGLTAAGKKSRGIAKGHLFNNTKAGRRHTWKKHNTLSLWRYRS
;
A
#
# COMPACT_ATOMS: atom_id res chain seq x y z
N MET A 1 9.41 25.61 16.56
CA MET A 1 8.62 24.39 16.24
C MET A 1 7.79 24.66 14.99
N GLY A 2 7.97 23.92 13.87
CA GLY A 2 7.28 24.26 12.60
C GLY A 2 5.84 23.75 12.49
N ALA A 3 5.01 24.38 11.66
CA ALA A 3 3.58 24.06 11.49
C ALA A 3 3.29 22.56 11.26
N TYR A 4 4.15 21.85 10.54
CA TYR A 4 3.98 20.41 10.30
C TYR A 4 4.00 19.55 11.57
N LYS A 5 4.70 19.99 12.63
CA LYS A 5 4.72 19.27 13.91
C LYS A 5 3.35 19.33 14.59
N TYR A 6 2.71 20.49 14.59
CA TYR A 6 1.35 20.66 15.14
C TYR A 6 0.32 19.84 14.36
N LEU A 7 0.40 19.82 13.02
CA LEU A 7 -0.47 18.98 12.19
C LEU A 7 -0.30 17.49 12.51
N GLU A 8 0.93 17.04 12.77
CA GLU A 8 1.18 15.66 13.17
C GLU A 8 0.50 15.33 14.51
N GLU A 9 0.66 16.18 15.53
CA GLU A 9 0.07 15.95 16.85
C GLU A 9 -1.47 16.02 16.82
N LEU A 10 -2.06 16.97 16.10
CA LEU A 10 -3.51 17.07 15.90
C LEU A 10 -4.05 15.76 15.30
N GLN A 11 -3.35 15.22 14.30
CA GLN A 11 -3.77 14.02 13.62
C GLN A 11 -3.54 12.72 14.43
N ARG A 12 -2.78 12.76 15.53
CA ARG A 12 -2.68 11.66 16.50
C ARG A 12 -3.95 11.59 17.35
N LYS A 13 -4.52 12.73 17.76
CA LYS A 13 -5.76 12.84 18.55
C LYS A 13 -7.04 12.72 17.70
N LYS A 14 -7.21 11.60 16.97
CA LYS A 14 -8.34 11.39 16.03
C LYS A 14 -9.73 11.32 16.69
N GLN A 15 -9.79 11.08 18.01
CA GLN A 15 -11.02 11.03 18.77
C GLN A 15 -11.42 12.39 19.38
N SER A 16 -10.64 13.45 19.17
CA SER A 16 -11.07 14.81 19.53
C SER A 16 -12.30 15.22 18.70
N ASP A 17 -13.16 16.07 19.25
CA ASP A 17 -14.39 16.51 18.57
C ASP A 17 -14.09 17.19 17.23
N VAL A 18 -13.05 18.04 17.19
CA VAL A 18 -12.57 18.69 15.97
C VAL A 18 -12.18 17.66 14.90
N ALA A 19 -11.40 16.64 15.27
CA ALA A 19 -10.98 15.61 14.32
C ALA A 19 -12.15 14.73 13.87
N ARG A 20 -13.06 14.37 14.79
CA ARG A 20 -14.27 13.59 14.47
C ARG A 20 -15.18 14.34 13.49
N PHE A 21 -15.41 15.63 13.74
CA PHE A 21 -16.17 16.51 12.84
C PHE A 21 -15.56 16.54 11.44
N LEU A 22 -14.26 16.86 11.34
CA LEU A 22 -13.55 16.92 10.06
C LEU A 22 -13.56 15.57 9.31
N LEU A 23 -13.36 14.46 10.02
CA LEU A 23 -13.39 13.13 9.41
C LEU A 23 -14.80 12.77 8.94
N ARG A 24 -15.86 13.17 9.66
CA ARG A 24 -17.25 12.91 9.25
C ARG A 24 -17.59 13.63 7.96
N VAL A 25 -17.31 14.95 7.89
CA VAL A 25 -17.57 15.77 6.70
C VAL A 25 -16.77 15.26 5.49
N ARG A 26 -15.47 15.00 5.67
CA ARG A 26 -14.62 14.45 4.60
C ARG A 26 -15.10 13.06 4.15
N CYS A 27 -15.53 12.21 5.07
CA CYS A 27 -16.01 10.87 4.70
C CYS A 27 -17.28 10.95 3.86
N TRP A 28 -18.18 11.87 4.17
CA TRP A 28 -19.34 12.15 3.32
C TRP A 28 -18.91 12.62 1.92
N GLU A 29 -18.03 13.61 1.81
CA GLU A 29 -17.53 14.11 0.53
C GLU A 29 -16.88 12.99 -0.31
N TYR A 30 -16.08 12.13 0.32
CA TYR A 30 -15.38 11.04 -0.35
C TYR A 30 -16.32 9.92 -0.82
N ARG A 31 -17.51 9.79 -0.21
CA ARG A 31 -18.53 8.83 -0.65
C ARG A 31 -19.20 9.28 -1.95
N GLN A 32 -19.41 10.58 -2.12
CA GLN A 32 -20.04 11.15 -3.32
C GLN A 32 -19.14 11.07 -4.56
N LYS A 33 -17.82 11.04 -4.37
CA LYS A 33 -16.86 10.93 -5.47
C LYS A 33 -16.69 9.48 -5.95
N ASN A 34 -16.16 9.33 -7.16
CA ASN A 34 -15.78 8.04 -7.75
C ASN A 34 -14.82 7.25 -6.87
N VAL A 35 -14.85 5.91 -7.01
CA VAL A 35 -14.01 4.97 -6.26
C VAL A 35 -12.54 5.34 -6.30
N ILE A 36 -12.06 5.78 -7.48
CA ILE A 36 -10.72 6.31 -7.72
C ILE A 36 -10.89 7.67 -8.38
N HIS A 37 -10.29 8.70 -7.80
CA HIS A 37 -10.27 10.05 -8.39
C HIS A 37 -8.95 10.75 -8.06
N ARG A 38 -8.55 11.69 -8.93
CA ARG A 38 -7.38 12.53 -8.68
C ARG A 38 -7.69 13.51 -7.54
N ALA A 39 -6.78 13.62 -6.58
CA ALA A 39 -6.83 14.66 -5.56
C ALA A 39 -5.97 15.84 -6.04
N SER A 40 -6.51 17.05 -5.97
CA SER A 40 -5.79 18.27 -6.39
C SER A 40 -4.57 18.55 -5.50
N ARG A 41 -4.68 18.28 -4.20
CA ARG A 41 -3.64 18.47 -3.19
C ARG A 41 -3.73 17.38 -2.12
N PRO A 42 -2.64 17.09 -1.38
CA PRO A 42 -2.69 16.14 -0.27
C PRO A 42 -3.65 16.67 0.81
N SER A 43 -4.58 15.83 1.28
CA SER A 43 -5.41 16.20 2.44
C SER A 43 -4.62 16.24 3.75
N ARG A 44 -3.44 15.62 3.76
CA ARG A 44 -2.49 15.55 4.88
C ARG A 44 -1.07 15.89 4.41
N PRO A 45 -0.74 17.18 4.26
CA PRO A 45 0.57 17.60 3.74
C PRO A 45 1.74 17.15 4.64
N ASP A 46 1.56 17.12 5.96
CA ASP A 46 2.54 16.58 6.93
C ASP A 46 2.92 15.13 6.59
N LYS A 47 1.90 14.29 6.37
CA LYS A 47 2.08 12.85 6.16
C LYS A 47 2.61 12.57 4.78
N ALA A 48 2.10 13.28 3.77
CA ALA A 48 2.55 13.15 2.40
C ALA A 48 4.05 13.46 2.29
N ARG A 49 4.50 14.59 2.86
CA ARG A 49 5.92 15.00 2.83
C ARG A 49 6.85 13.99 3.49
N ARG A 50 6.47 13.48 4.67
CA ARG A 50 7.23 12.42 5.36
C ARG A 50 7.36 11.12 4.54
N LEU A 51 6.42 10.86 3.64
CA LEU A 51 6.43 9.69 2.76
C LEU A 51 7.09 9.94 1.40
N GLY A 52 7.67 11.14 1.18
CA GLY A 52 8.44 11.49 0.00
C GLY A 52 7.73 12.41 -0.99
N TYR A 53 6.50 12.86 -0.72
CA TYR A 53 5.85 13.86 -1.57
C TYR A 53 6.60 15.20 -1.53
N LYS A 54 6.74 15.83 -2.70
CA LYS A 54 7.20 17.21 -2.86
C LYS A 54 6.20 17.99 -3.68
N ALA A 55 5.99 19.26 -3.33
CA ALA A 55 5.10 20.17 -4.04
C ALA A 55 5.84 20.74 -5.28
N LYS A 56 6.02 19.90 -6.29
CA LYS A 56 6.58 20.27 -7.59
C LYS A 56 5.92 19.42 -8.69
N GLN A 57 6.07 19.83 -9.95
CA GLN A 57 5.54 19.08 -11.08
C GLN A 57 6.11 17.65 -11.14
N GLY A 58 5.29 16.72 -11.62
CA GLY A 58 5.59 15.29 -11.66
C GLY A 58 5.20 14.50 -10.41
N PHE A 59 4.78 15.14 -9.31
CA PHE A 59 4.11 14.45 -8.20
C PHE A 59 2.59 14.54 -8.35
N VAL A 60 1.90 13.41 -8.17
CA VAL A 60 0.44 13.32 -8.30
C VAL A 60 -0.13 12.56 -7.10
N ILE A 61 -1.33 12.94 -6.67
CA ILE A 61 -2.05 12.23 -5.61
C ILE A 61 -3.38 11.72 -6.15
N PHE A 62 -3.64 10.46 -5.90
CA PHE A 62 -4.94 9.84 -6.15
C PHE A 62 -5.57 9.44 -4.83
N ARG A 63 -6.88 9.64 -4.71
CA ARG A 63 -7.67 9.13 -3.60
C ARG A 63 -8.44 7.89 -4.07
N ILE A 64 -8.46 6.88 -3.22
CA ILE A 64 -9.14 5.62 -3.48
C ILE A 64 -9.87 5.11 -2.24
N ARG A 65 -11.08 4.56 -2.45
CA ARG A 65 -11.78 3.77 -1.43
C ARG A 65 -11.63 2.27 -1.69
N VAL A 66 -11.43 1.51 -0.62
CA VAL A 66 -11.32 0.04 -0.65
C VAL A 66 -12.31 -0.54 0.37
N ARG A 67 -13.11 -1.51 -0.06
CA ARG A 67 -14.10 -2.18 0.79
C ARG A 67 -13.42 -2.87 1.97
N ARG A 68 -14.00 -2.70 3.16
CA ARG A 68 -13.62 -3.36 4.42
C ARG A 68 -14.13 -4.80 4.45
N GLY A 69 -13.58 -5.58 5.36
CA GLY A 69 -13.99 -6.96 5.62
C GLY A 69 -12.90 -7.98 5.28
N GLY A 70 -13.26 -9.25 5.44
CA GLY A 70 -12.44 -10.39 5.04
C GLY A 70 -12.52 -10.68 3.54
N ARG A 71 -11.97 -11.82 3.14
CA ARG A 71 -12.04 -12.31 1.75
C ARG A 71 -12.92 -13.54 1.72
N LYS A 72 -14.14 -13.42 1.19
CA LYS A 72 -14.94 -14.60 0.85
C LYS A 72 -14.21 -15.38 -0.26
N ARG A 73 -14.07 -16.71 -0.09
CA ARG A 73 -13.54 -17.56 -1.17
C ARG A 73 -14.52 -17.55 -2.35
N PRO A 74 -14.06 -17.29 -3.58
CA PRO A 74 -14.93 -17.31 -4.76
C PRO A 74 -15.16 -18.76 -5.19
N VAL A 75 -16.07 -19.46 -4.50
CA VAL A 75 -16.48 -20.83 -4.83
C VAL A 75 -17.97 -20.90 -5.14
N PRO A 76 -18.40 -21.68 -6.15
CA PRO A 76 -19.82 -21.87 -6.46
C PRO A 76 -20.56 -22.44 -5.25
N LYS A 77 -21.63 -21.77 -4.81
CA LYS A 77 -22.51 -22.17 -3.70
C LYS A 77 -21.81 -22.54 -2.38
N GLY A 78 -20.54 -22.13 -2.19
CA GLY A 78 -19.75 -22.50 -1.00
C GLY A 78 -19.05 -23.87 -1.08
N ALA A 79 -19.21 -24.62 -2.17
CA ALA A 79 -18.62 -25.95 -2.30
C ALA A 79 -17.12 -25.88 -2.68
N THR A 80 -16.28 -26.58 -1.91
CA THR A 80 -14.80 -26.57 -2.07
C THR A 80 -14.22 -27.91 -2.52
N TYR A 81 -15.01 -28.98 -2.48
CA TYR A 81 -14.68 -30.33 -2.97
C TYR A 81 -13.31 -30.85 -2.51
N GLY A 82 -13.11 -30.98 -1.20
CA GLY A 82 -11.86 -31.49 -0.64
C GLY A 82 -11.90 -31.75 0.86
N LYS A 83 -10.72 -31.99 1.42
CA LYS A 83 -10.53 -32.27 2.86
C LYS A 83 -11.16 -31.18 3.75
N PRO A 84 -11.69 -31.53 4.94
CA PRO A 84 -12.35 -30.59 5.85
C PRO A 84 -11.54 -29.31 6.15
N THR A 85 -10.22 -29.41 6.26
CA THR A 85 -9.32 -28.27 6.48
C THR A 85 -9.42 -27.17 5.41
N ASN A 86 -9.81 -27.53 4.18
CA ASN A 86 -9.94 -26.61 3.05
C ASN A 86 -11.36 -26.09 2.83
N GLN A 87 -12.34 -26.49 3.65
CA GLN A 87 -13.75 -26.14 3.44
C GLN A 87 -14.13 -24.70 3.82
N GLY A 88 -13.26 -23.97 4.53
CA GLY A 88 -13.55 -22.59 4.96
C GLY A 88 -13.78 -21.60 3.80
N VAL A 89 -14.91 -20.87 3.85
CA VAL A 89 -15.30 -19.88 2.83
C VAL A 89 -15.35 -18.45 3.35
N THR A 90 -15.95 -18.21 4.52
CA THR A 90 -16.33 -16.87 5.02
C THR A 90 -15.28 -16.22 5.91
N GLN A 91 -14.63 -17.00 6.78
CA GLN A 91 -13.71 -16.48 7.81
C GLN A 91 -12.28 -16.23 7.30
N LEU A 92 -12.00 -16.46 6.02
CA LEU A 92 -10.69 -16.26 5.43
C LEU A 92 -10.26 -14.78 5.45
N LYS A 93 -9.00 -14.55 5.83
CA LYS A 93 -8.38 -13.21 5.81
C LYS A 93 -7.42 -13.11 4.63
N TYR A 94 -7.45 -11.96 3.95
CA TYR A 94 -6.52 -11.72 2.84
C TYR A 94 -5.12 -11.40 3.36
N GLN A 95 -4.10 -11.99 2.75
CA GLN A 95 -2.71 -11.84 3.17
C GLN A 95 -2.17 -10.41 2.93
N LYS A 96 -2.63 -9.73 1.87
CA LYS A 96 -2.26 -8.34 1.62
C LYS A 96 -3.17 -7.41 2.42
N SER A 97 -2.61 -6.31 2.92
CA SER A 97 -3.40 -5.27 3.55
C SER A 97 -4.28 -4.51 2.54
N LEU A 98 -5.38 -3.92 3.00
CA LEU A 98 -6.26 -3.07 2.17
C LEU A 98 -5.51 -1.88 1.54
N ARG A 99 -4.42 -1.43 2.18
CA ARG A 99 -3.54 -0.37 1.66
C ARG A 99 -2.76 -0.83 0.42
N VAL A 100 -2.33 -2.09 0.36
CA VAL A 100 -1.70 -2.65 -0.85
C VAL A 100 -2.73 -2.75 -1.97
N THR A 101 -3.95 -3.22 -1.67
CA THR A 101 -5.05 -3.24 -2.65
C THR A 101 -5.35 -1.84 -3.21
N ALA A 102 -5.26 -0.81 -2.37
CA ALA A 102 -5.41 0.59 -2.79
C ALA A 102 -4.30 0.99 -3.78
N GLU A 103 -3.04 0.74 -3.43
CA GLU A 103 -1.89 1.03 -4.28
C GLU A 103 -1.98 0.30 -5.63
N GLU A 104 -2.29 -0.99 -5.63
CA GLU A 104 -2.40 -1.82 -6.85
C GLU A 104 -3.54 -1.37 -7.79
N ARG A 105 -4.67 -0.92 -7.25
CA ARG A 105 -5.78 -0.42 -8.06
C ARG A 105 -5.45 0.93 -8.69
N VAL A 106 -4.80 1.82 -7.94
CA VAL A 106 -4.38 3.13 -8.47
C VAL A 106 -3.25 2.97 -9.50
N GLY A 107 -2.26 2.11 -9.23
CA GLY A 107 -1.18 1.80 -10.18
C GLY A 107 -1.69 1.23 -11.50
N ARG A 108 -2.77 0.44 -11.48
CA ARG A 108 -3.46 -0.01 -12.70
C ARG A 108 -4.20 1.11 -13.42
N ARG A 109 -4.86 2.02 -12.70
CA ARG A 109 -5.62 3.14 -13.31
C ARG A 109 -4.71 4.17 -13.98
N ALA A 110 -3.52 4.40 -13.42
CA ALA A 110 -2.53 5.36 -13.91
C ALA A 110 -1.19 4.65 -14.19
N ALA A 111 -1.20 3.73 -15.16
CA ALA A 111 -0.08 2.84 -15.45
C ALA A 111 1.19 3.55 -15.97
N ASN A 112 1.04 4.75 -16.54
CA ASN A 112 2.15 5.61 -16.95
C ASN A 112 2.93 6.18 -15.74
N LEU A 113 2.29 6.25 -14.56
CA LEU A 113 2.90 6.77 -13.33
C LEU A 113 3.54 5.65 -12.49
N ARG A 114 4.39 6.03 -11.54
CA ARG A 114 5.01 5.12 -10.58
C ARG A 114 4.49 5.36 -9.17
N VAL A 115 3.97 4.32 -8.52
CA VAL A 115 3.55 4.39 -7.12
C VAL A 115 4.79 4.54 -6.23
N LEU A 116 4.87 5.66 -5.51
CA LEU A 116 5.93 5.93 -4.55
C LEU A 116 5.56 5.34 -3.17
N ASN A 117 4.45 5.80 -2.62
CA ASN A 117 3.95 5.43 -1.30
C ASN A 117 2.45 5.76 -1.16
N SER A 118 1.85 5.50 -0.01
CA SER A 118 0.44 5.83 0.26
C SER A 118 0.21 6.09 1.75
N TYR A 119 -0.94 6.64 2.12
CA TYR A 119 -1.34 6.80 3.51
C TYR A 119 -2.84 6.74 3.71
N TRP A 120 -3.24 6.35 4.91
CA TRP A 120 -4.65 6.35 5.33
C TRP A 120 -5.13 7.78 5.56
N VAL A 121 -6.34 8.07 5.09
CA VAL A 121 -6.99 9.38 5.26
C VAL A 121 -8.29 9.29 6.05
N ASN A 122 -9.11 8.26 5.83
CA ASN A 122 -10.40 8.13 6.50
C ASN A 122 -10.94 6.69 6.47
N GLN A 123 -11.98 6.39 7.24
CA GLN A 123 -12.75 5.14 7.15
C GLN A 123 -14.18 5.30 7.64
N ASP A 124 -15.10 4.57 7.02
CA ASP A 124 -16.47 4.33 7.51
C ASP A 124 -16.65 2.81 7.73
N SER A 125 -17.86 2.33 8.04
CA SER A 125 -18.14 0.90 8.25
C SER A 125 -17.82 0.03 7.03
N THR A 126 -18.05 0.54 5.82
CA THR A 126 -17.97 -0.22 4.55
C THR A 126 -16.61 -0.07 3.87
N TYR A 127 -15.92 1.06 4.01
CA TYR A 127 -14.76 1.45 3.22
C TYR A 127 -13.63 2.02 4.08
N LYS A 128 -12.40 1.83 3.61
CA LYS A 128 -11.23 2.61 4.01
C LYS A 128 -10.77 3.46 2.85
N TYR A 129 -10.38 4.69 3.15
CA TYR A 129 -9.93 5.67 2.18
C TYR A 129 -8.42 5.87 2.34
N TYR A 130 -7.73 5.87 1.20
CA TYR A 130 -6.30 6.11 1.10
C TYR A 130 -6.00 7.17 0.07
N GLU A 131 -4.91 7.91 0.31
CA GLU A 131 -4.26 8.71 -0.71
C GLU A 131 -2.96 8.03 -1.12
N VAL A 132 -2.77 7.85 -2.42
CA VAL A 132 -1.61 7.22 -3.05
C VAL A 132 -0.81 8.31 -3.72
N ILE A 133 0.49 8.38 -3.38
CA ILE A 133 1.46 9.30 -3.99
C ILE A 133 2.06 8.59 -5.19
N LEU A 134 1.91 9.20 -6.35
CA LEU A 134 2.52 8.76 -7.59
C LEU A 134 3.52 9.80 -8.10
N VAL A 135 4.46 9.31 -8.89
CA VAL A 135 5.48 10.11 -9.55
C VAL A 135 5.42 9.83 -11.04
N ASP A 136 5.48 10.87 -11.85
CA ASP A 136 5.56 10.79 -13.30
C ASP A 136 7.02 10.60 -13.75
N PRO A 137 7.40 9.43 -14.28
CA PRO A 137 8.77 9.17 -14.71
C PRO A 137 9.14 9.87 -16.04
N SER A 138 8.17 10.36 -16.82
CA SER A 138 8.45 11.10 -18.07
C SER A 138 8.73 12.59 -17.81
N HIS A 139 8.34 13.12 -16.66
CA HIS A 139 8.48 14.54 -16.35
C HIS A 139 9.92 14.95 -16.03
N ASN A 140 10.45 15.97 -16.72
CA ASN A 140 11.84 16.43 -16.56
C ASN A 140 12.20 16.84 -15.12
N ALA A 141 11.28 17.48 -14.40
CA ALA A 141 11.46 17.83 -12.98
C ALA A 141 11.69 16.61 -12.05
N ILE A 142 11.31 15.40 -12.47
CA ILE A 142 11.59 14.14 -11.76
C ILE A 142 12.91 13.55 -12.26
N ARG A 143 13.13 13.52 -13.57
CA ARG A 143 14.34 12.95 -14.19
C ARG A 143 15.61 13.68 -13.76
N ARG A 144 15.56 15.01 -13.65
CA ARG A 144 16.67 15.87 -13.26
C ARG A 144 16.90 15.94 -11.74
N ASP A 145 15.96 15.48 -10.90
CA ASP A 145 16.14 15.54 -9.44
C ASP A 145 16.85 14.28 -8.92
N PRO A 146 18.10 14.39 -8.43
CA PRO A 146 18.89 13.25 -7.98
C PRO A 146 18.31 12.51 -6.78
N ARG A 147 17.37 13.11 -6.04
CA ARG A 147 16.75 12.49 -4.86
C ARG A 147 15.64 11.49 -5.21
N ILE A 148 15.03 11.62 -6.39
CA ILE A 148 13.87 10.81 -6.80
C ILE A 148 14.06 10.12 -8.15
N ASN A 149 15.01 10.56 -8.98
CA ASN A 149 15.24 10.02 -10.33
C ASN A 149 15.45 8.50 -10.36
N TRP A 150 15.89 7.87 -9.26
CA TRP A 150 15.95 6.42 -9.13
C TRP A 150 14.64 5.75 -9.54
N ILE A 151 13.47 6.35 -9.26
CA ILE A 151 12.16 5.75 -9.57
C ILE A 151 11.88 5.62 -11.07
N VAL A 152 12.61 6.37 -11.91
CA VAL A 152 12.48 6.37 -13.36
C VAL A 152 13.00 5.05 -13.95
N ASN A 153 14.00 4.42 -13.31
CA ASN A 153 14.61 3.20 -13.80
C ASN A 153 13.56 2.09 -14.03
N PRO A 154 13.74 1.25 -15.07
CA PRO A 154 12.75 0.24 -15.46
C PRO A 154 12.53 -0.81 -14.36
N VAL A 155 13.54 -1.10 -13.54
CA VAL A 155 13.43 -2.01 -12.38
C VAL A 155 12.41 -1.58 -11.34
N HIS A 156 11.98 -0.31 -11.36
CA HIS A 156 10.94 0.23 -10.48
C HIS A 156 9.55 0.32 -11.14
N LYS A 157 9.31 -0.38 -12.26
CA LYS A 157 7.96 -0.52 -12.84
C LYS A 157 7.06 -1.31 -11.90
N HIS A 158 5.83 -0.86 -11.67
CA HIS A 158 4.84 -1.59 -10.85
C HIS A 158 5.37 -2.14 -9.51
N ARG A 159 5.94 -1.26 -8.69
CA ARG A 159 6.44 -1.60 -7.35
C ARG A 159 5.32 -2.13 -6.45
N GLU A 160 4.13 -1.56 -6.58
CA GLU A 160 2.90 -1.95 -5.89
C GLU A 160 2.52 -3.40 -6.19
N SER A 161 2.55 -3.82 -7.46
CA SER A 161 2.20 -5.18 -7.88
C SER A 161 3.18 -6.24 -7.35
N ARG A 162 4.46 -5.86 -7.17
CA ARG A 162 5.52 -6.73 -6.64
C ARG A 162 5.68 -6.63 -5.11
N GLY A 163 4.89 -5.78 -4.45
CA GLY A 163 4.96 -5.56 -3.00
C GLY A 163 6.29 -4.94 -2.54
N LEU A 164 6.85 -4.00 -3.32
CA LEU A 164 8.08 -3.27 -3.02
C LEU A 164 7.83 -1.90 -2.36
N THR A 165 6.56 -1.48 -2.26
CA THR A 165 6.15 -0.31 -1.48
C THR A 165 6.25 -0.59 0.03
N ALA A 166 6.12 0.44 0.87
CA ALA A 166 6.14 0.27 2.32
C ALA A 166 5.03 -0.66 2.82
N ALA A 167 3.82 -0.56 2.24
CA ALA A 167 2.70 -1.45 2.58
C ALA A 167 2.97 -2.88 2.13
N GLY A 168 3.55 -3.06 0.93
CA GLY A 168 3.93 -4.38 0.39
C GLY A 168 4.99 -5.08 1.23
N LYS A 169 6.08 -4.37 1.58
CA LYS A 169 7.15 -4.90 2.44
C LYS A 169 6.63 -5.35 3.81
N LYS A 170 5.70 -4.57 4.40
CA LYS A 170 5.02 -4.94 5.66
C LYS A 170 4.21 -6.23 5.51
N SER A 171 3.37 -6.34 4.47
CA SER A 171 2.59 -7.56 4.22
C SER A 171 3.46 -8.79 3.90
N ARG A 172 4.68 -8.60 3.37
CA ARG A 172 5.64 -9.68 3.12
C ARG A 172 6.41 -10.13 4.36
N GLY A 173 6.28 -9.43 5.49
CA GLY A 173 7.05 -9.72 6.71
C GLY A 173 8.55 -9.50 6.53
N ILE A 174 8.97 -8.49 5.77
CA ILE A 174 10.39 -8.17 5.61
C ILE A 174 10.84 -7.28 6.78
N ALA A 175 11.53 -7.88 7.74
CA ALA A 175 12.20 -7.18 8.84
C ALA A 175 13.43 -7.99 9.31
N LYS A 176 14.14 -7.47 10.30
CA LYS A 176 15.34 -8.08 10.89
C LYS A 176 14.99 -8.80 12.20
N GLY A 177 15.80 -9.77 12.60
CA GLY A 177 15.64 -10.53 13.86
C GLY A 177 15.09 -11.95 13.66
N HIS A 178 15.16 -12.75 14.72
CA HIS A 178 14.82 -14.18 14.73
C HIS A 178 13.36 -14.45 14.29
N LEU A 179 12.44 -13.54 14.60
CA LEU A 179 11.02 -13.63 14.20
C LEU A 179 10.79 -13.60 12.67
N PHE A 180 11.80 -13.21 11.88
CA PHE A 180 11.68 -13.03 10.42
C PHE A 180 12.55 -13.99 9.61
N ASN A 181 13.12 -15.03 10.22
CA ASN A 181 14.00 -16.00 9.56
C ASN A 181 13.37 -16.58 8.28
N ASN A 182 12.07 -16.90 8.35
CA ASN A 182 11.32 -17.49 7.24
C ASN A 182 10.92 -16.50 6.14
N THR A 183 11.06 -15.18 6.33
CA THR A 183 10.51 -14.17 5.40
C THR A 183 11.51 -13.11 4.96
N LYS A 184 12.64 -12.94 5.64
CA LYS A 184 13.63 -11.87 5.44
C LYS A 184 14.11 -11.72 3.99
N ALA A 185 14.53 -12.80 3.35
CA ALA A 185 14.98 -12.83 1.94
C ALA A 185 13.85 -13.10 0.94
N GLY A 186 12.60 -13.19 1.42
CA GLY A 186 11.43 -13.67 0.68
C GLY A 186 11.10 -15.11 1.02
N ARG A 187 9.88 -15.35 1.49
CA ARG A 187 9.44 -16.65 2.03
C ARG A 187 9.70 -17.84 1.12
N ARG A 188 9.36 -17.71 -0.17
CA ARG A 188 9.56 -18.78 -1.16
C ARG A 188 11.04 -19.00 -1.49
N HIS A 189 11.86 -17.94 -1.45
CA HIS A 189 13.30 -18.05 -1.67
C HIS A 189 13.97 -18.82 -0.53
N THR A 190 13.69 -18.45 0.73
CA THR A 190 14.20 -19.18 1.90
C THR A 190 13.73 -20.63 1.90
N TRP A 191 12.45 -20.88 1.62
CA TRP A 191 11.93 -22.25 1.51
C TRP A 191 12.68 -23.06 0.44
N LYS A 192 12.87 -22.50 -0.76
CA LYS A 192 13.63 -23.18 -1.83
C LYS A 192 15.05 -23.49 -1.38
N LYS A 193 15.75 -22.54 -0.75
CA LYS A 193 17.11 -22.74 -0.24
C LYS A 193 17.19 -23.94 0.71
N HIS A 194 16.27 -24.06 1.66
CA HIS A 194 16.30 -25.13 2.67
C HIS A 194 15.84 -26.49 2.13
N ASN A 195 15.09 -26.51 1.03
CA ASN A 195 14.59 -27.74 0.41
C ASN A 195 15.40 -28.11 -0.85
N THR A 196 16.53 -27.46 -1.11
CA THR A 196 17.43 -27.80 -2.21
C THR A 196 18.51 -28.74 -1.68
N LEU A 197 18.58 -29.96 -2.21
CA LEU A 197 19.69 -30.88 -1.95
C LEU A 197 20.94 -30.41 -2.72
N SER A 198 22.03 -30.16 -1.99
CA SER A 198 23.30 -29.74 -2.59
C SER A 198 24.19 -30.95 -2.85
N LEU A 199 24.41 -31.29 -4.11
CA LEU A 199 25.29 -32.40 -4.53
C LEU A 199 26.58 -31.83 -5.12
N TRP A 200 27.65 -31.83 -4.32
CA TRP A 200 28.96 -31.39 -4.75
C TRP A 200 29.70 -32.49 -5.52
N ARG A 201 30.64 -32.10 -6.40
CA ARG A 201 31.44 -33.03 -7.22
C ARG A 201 32.21 -34.03 -6.36
N TYR A 202 32.79 -33.54 -5.27
CA TYR A 202 33.40 -34.35 -4.22
C TYR A 202 32.52 -34.21 -2.99
N ARG A 203 32.00 -35.34 -2.50
CA ARG A 203 31.17 -35.33 -1.29
C ARG A 203 32.09 -35.04 -0.10
N SER A 204 31.67 -34.09 0.73
CA SER A 204 32.23 -33.84 2.06
C SER A 204 31.93 -34.98 3.00
#